data_AF-A0A7R7AHP2-F1
#
_entry.id   AF-A0A7R7AHP2-F1
#
_cell.length_a   1.000
_cell.length_b   1.000
_cell.length_c   1.000
_cell.angle_alpha   90.00
_cell.angle_beta   90.00
_cell.angle_gamma   90.00
#
_symmetry.space_group_name_H-M   'P 1'
#
loop_
_entity.id
_entity.type
_entity.pdbx_description
1 polymer ?
#
loop_
_entity_poly.entity_id
_entity_poly.type
_entity_poly.pdbx_seq_one_letter_code
_entity_poly.pdbx_strand_id
1 'polypeptide(L)'
;MQFLESMDVRSFNKNSGWFFFFFFTSSITIFSLSIFNSSHFDFYRVCYVVIFFNISALPFFFMDKSKGRYVLMVIFLPLYFVLFCIGDFFSILGIEDKLAKETKSIESAVDGIIIIGGVCYIFGYMFLISITKKKWKGWFSDEWDFKKIKIAGVLCWMLGTWAFITIFFFKETSQLPLSIVSNLKNFSLIGVIMLTYHYLSKNDKSTLFILLFIGGGQLFLGFVANTKEVSFIIPVVYLIIGFISKGRINKKILVSLVALMVVYISFFNVYRLFVMQINNKTPLQAVQSLSQSIDTVLSNLNTKHVDNKKKSSSFLKERIETRKYIIILVNGIEKGVPTMDGYTLNLFFKSFIPRVFWPNKPEISIGKLFNHEFNISASKLTYIPATHLGEFYWNFKMPGVVVGMFFIGFFMAYISKMTDLSVKVTLPRVIIIMMVIYITCVRFEADWAQQYSNVVRALVIIYFLNLFLRKKVKKSNPYYENLVDDK
;
A
#
# COMPACT_ATOMS: atom_id res chain seq x y z
N MET A 1 30.87 -9.40 -14.95
CA MET A 1 31.51 -8.25 -15.63
C MET A 1 30.58 -7.55 -16.62
N GLN A 2 30.01 -8.21 -17.64
CA GLN A 2 29.10 -7.56 -18.61
C GLN A 2 27.86 -6.85 -17.99
N PHE A 3 27.34 -7.34 -16.86
CA PHE A 3 26.28 -6.66 -16.11
C PHE A 3 26.73 -5.29 -15.58
N LEU A 4 27.95 -5.22 -15.03
CA LEU A 4 28.55 -3.98 -14.51
C LEU A 4 28.94 -3.03 -15.65
N GLU A 5 29.40 -3.54 -16.79
CA GLU A 5 29.69 -2.71 -17.98
C GLU A 5 28.43 -2.14 -18.65
N SER A 6 27.28 -2.83 -18.53
CA SER A 6 25.99 -2.31 -19.04
C SER A 6 25.34 -1.28 -18.13
N MET A 7 25.82 -1.12 -16.89
CA MET A 7 25.50 0.03 -16.07
C MET A 7 26.38 1.19 -16.57
N ASP A 8 25.83 2.02 -17.46
CA ASP A 8 26.50 3.21 -17.95
C ASP A 8 26.78 4.17 -16.77
N VAL A 9 27.94 3.99 -16.13
CA VAL A 9 28.38 4.76 -14.94
C VAL A 9 28.45 6.25 -15.25
N ARG A 10 28.51 6.65 -16.53
CA ARG A 10 28.59 8.06 -16.95
C ARG A 10 27.28 8.82 -16.75
N SER A 11 26.15 8.13 -16.52
CA SER A 11 24.89 8.80 -16.15
C SER A 11 24.69 8.94 -14.64
N PHE A 12 25.75 8.79 -13.82
CA PHE A 12 25.71 9.20 -12.41
C PHE A 12 25.45 10.71 -12.34
N ASN A 13 24.15 11.03 -12.34
CA ASN A 13 23.63 12.37 -12.31
C ASN A 13 24.22 13.11 -11.10
N LYS A 14 24.49 14.40 -11.18
CA LYS A 14 25.04 15.23 -10.08
C LYS A 14 24.27 15.07 -8.76
N ASN A 15 23.01 14.63 -8.83
CA ASN A 15 22.15 14.31 -7.70
C ASN A 15 22.51 13.01 -6.94
N SER A 16 23.16 12.04 -7.60
CA SER A 16 23.55 10.75 -6.99
C SER A 16 24.51 10.92 -5.81
N GLY A 17 25.48 11.83 -5.93
CA GLY A 17 26.40 12.18 -4.83
C GLY A 17 25.67 12.76 -3.62
N TRP A 18 24.65 13.60 -3.84
CA TRP A 18 23.80 14.13 -2.76
C TRP A 18 22.98 13.04 -2.08
N PHE A 19 22.43 12.08 -2.84
CA PHE A 19 21.73 10.93 -2.24
C PHE A 19 22.68 10.06 -1.42
N PHE A 20 23.89 9.79 -1.92
CA PHE A 20 24.88 9.02 -1.18
C PHE A 20 25.27 9.71 0.13
N PHE A 21 25.54 11.02 0.06
CA PHE A 21 25.82 11.82 1.24
C PHE A 21 24.66 11.82 2.24
N PHE A 22 23.42 12.06 1.78
CA PHE A 22 22.23 12.03 2.64
C PHE A 22 22.03 10.68 3.33
N PHE A 23 22.26 9.61 2.59
CA PHE A 23 22.12 8.24 3.05
C PHE A 23 23.18 7.86 4.09
N PHE A 24 24.44 8.19 3.82
CA PHE A 24 25.55 7.99 4.73
C PHE A 24 25.37 8.82 6.02
N THR A 25 25.02 10.09 5.88
CA THR A 25 24.77 10.98 7.03
C THR A 25 23.55 10.55 7.85
N SER A 26 22.48 10.07 7.23
CA SER A 26 21.32 9.53 7.94
C SER A 26 21.68 8.26 8.71
N SER A 27 22.45 7.35 8.12
CA SER A 27 22.92 6.13 8.79
C SER A 27 23.81 6.46 10.01
N ILE A 28 24.76 7.39 9.86
CA ILE A 28 25.60 7.88 10.95
C ILE A 28 24.75 8.58 12.02
N THR A 29 23.76 9.38 11.62
CA THR A 29 22.88 10.09 12.55
C THR A 29 22.07 9.09 13.39
N ILE A 30 21.47 8.08 12.76
CA ILE A 30 20.73 7.02 13.45
C ILE A 30 21.65 6.30 14.44
N PHE A 31 22.85 5.93 14.00
CA PHE A 31 23.84 5.26 14.85
C PHE A 31 24.29 6.15 16.01
N SER A 32 24.60 7.42 15.76
CA SER A 32 25.04 8.38 16.78
C SER A 32 23.93 8.65 17.81
N LEU A 33 22.70 8.89 17.35
CA LEU A 33 21.54 9.09 18.24
C LEU A 33 21.31 7.87 19.14
N SER A 34 21.52 6.66 18.61
CA SER A 34 21.40 5.44 19.41
C SER A 34 22.45 5.33 20.52
N ILE A 35 23.70 5.79 20.26
CA ILE A 35 24.77 5.81 21.27
C ILE A 35 24.48 6.85 22.34
N PHE A 36 24.03 8.05 21.96
CA PHE A 36 23.70 9.11 22.91
C PHE A 36 22.53 8.73 23.82
N ASN A 37 21.60 7.89 23.34
CA ASN A 37 20.50 7.35 24.12
C ASN A 37 20.93 6.14 25.01
N SER A 38 22.16 6.20 25.54
CA SER A 38 23.00 5.13 26.11
C SER A 38 22.35 4.17 27.11
N SER A 39 21.25 4.54 27.75
CA SER A 39 20.53 3.65 28.68
C SER A 39 19.93 2.40 28.01
N HIS A 40 19.81 2.39 26.67
CA HIS A 40 19.10 1.36 25.91
C HIS A 40 19.78 0.96 24.60
N PHE A 41 21.12 1.07 24.50
CA PHE A 41 21.84 0.70 23.28
C PHE A 41 21.76 -0.82 23.01
N ASP A 42 20.89 -1.21 22.07
CA ASP A 42 20.86 -2.56 21.50
C ASP A 42 21.53 -2.53 20.13
N PHE A 43 22.80 -2.95 20.09
CA PHE A 43 23.61 -2.93 18.88
C PHE A 43 22.94 -3.67 17.71
N TYR A 44 22.31 -4.83 17.96
CA TYR A 44 21.68 -5.63 16.92
C TYR A 44 20.51 -4.89 16.27
N ARG A 45 19.66 -4.27 17.10
CA ARG A 45 18.51 -3.49 16.62
C ARG A 45 18.95 -2.26 15.81
N VAL A 46 20.00 -1.57 16.26
CA VAL A 46 20.58 -0.44 15.51
C VAL A 46 21.12 -0.91 14.17
N CYS A 47 21.88 -2.01 14.13
CA CYS A 47 22.36 -2.61 12.89
C CYS A 47 21.22 -3.00 11.96
N TYR A 48 20.16 -3.64 12.46
CA TYR A 48 18.97 -3.98 11.70
C TYR A 48 18.34 -2.74 11.06
N VAL A 49 18.05 -1.70 11.86
CA VAL A 49 17.43 -0.47 11.36
C VAL A 49 18.29 0.22 10.32
N VAL A 50 19.61 0.29 10.54
CA VAL A 50 20.55 0.88 9.58
C VAL A 50 20.56 0.05 8.29
N ILE A 51 20.84 -1.25 8.35
CA ILE A 51 20.90 -2.13 7.17
C ILE A 51 19.58 -2.07 6.38
N PHE A 52 18.46 -2.12 7.08
CA PHE A 52 17.15 -2.15 6.43
C PHE A 52 16.74 -0.80 5.84
N PHE A 53 17.08 0.31 6.50
CA PHE A 53 16.99 1.65 5.92
C PHE A 53 17.84 1.73 4.65
N ASN A 54 19.04 1.17 4.69
CA ASN A 54 19.97 1.17 3.57
C ASN A 54 19.38 0.44 2.33
N ILE A 55 18.84 -0.76 2.55
CA ILE A 55 18.14 -1.55 1.53
C ILE A 55 16.93 -0.79 0.97
N SER A 56 16.14 -0.18 1.85
CA SER A 56 14.89 0.48 1.46
C SER A 56 15.11 1.79 0.71
N ALA A 57 16.24 2.47 0.94
CA ALA A 57 16.62 3.67 0.23
C ALA A 57 17.48 3.42 -1.04
N LEU A 58 17.94 2.18 -1.26
CA LEU A 58 18.69 1.80 -2.46
C LEU A 58 18.01 2.21 -3.80
N PRO A 59 16.69 2.10 -3.97
CA PRO A 59 16.02 2.45 -5.24
C PRO A 59 16.20 3.90 -5.68
N PHE A 60 16.44 4.81 -4.74
CA PHE A 60 16.64 6.22 -5.06
C PHE A 60 17.92 6.45 -5.87
N PHE A 61 18.93 5.57 -5.76
CA PHE A 61 20.15 5.63 -6.58
C PHE A 61 19.91 5.24 -8.04
N PHE A 62 18.92 4.38 -8.31
CA PHE A 62 18.57 3.96 -9.67
C PHE A 62 17.55 4.90 -10.33
N MET A 63 17.08 5.92 -9.61
CA MET A 63 16.02 6.80 -10.11
C MET A 63 16.58 7.83 -11.10
N ASP A 64 16.75 7.43 -12.36
CA ASP A 64 17.13 8.35 -13.45
C ASP A 64 16.12 9.49 -13.59
N LYS A 65 14.83 9.16 -13.43
CA LYS A 65 13.67 10.07 -13.49
C LYS A 65 12.58 9.58 -12.54
N SER A 66 11.87 10.49 -11.89
CA SER A 66 10.73 10.19 -11.01
C SER A 66 9.55 9.46 -11.70
N LYS A 67 9.57 9.41 -13.03
CA LYS A 67 8.56 8.76 -13.89
C LYS A 67 9.04 7.47 -14.55
N GLY A 68 10.26 7.03 -14.23
CA GLY A 68 10.92 5.95 -14.94
C GLY A 68 10.45 4.57 -14.54
N ARG A 69 11.09 3.57 -15.17
CA ARG A 69 10.93 2.14 -14.94
C ARG A 69 11.12 1.64 -13.50
N TYR A 70 11.57 2.48 -12.57
CA TYR A 70 11.80 2.12 -11.15
C TYR A 70 10.73 2.68 -10.20
N VAL A 71 9.67 3.32 -10.71
CA VAL A 71 8.68 4.03 -9.88
C VAL A 71 8.02 3.13 -8.83
N LEU A 72 7.67 1.89 -9.19
CA LEU A 72 7.03 0.95 -8.25
C LEU A 72 8.01 0.52 -7.15
N MET A 73 9.29 0.33 -7.47
CA MET A 73 10.32 -0.02 -6.49
C MET A 73 10.57 1.11 -5.50
N VAL A 74 10.65 2.36 -6.00
CA VAL A 74 10.81 3.59 -5.19
C VAL A 74 9.64 3.82 -4.24
N ILE A 75 8.43 3.36 -4.58
CA ILE A 75 7.25 3.49 -3.71
C ILE A 75 7.14 2.32 -2.74
N PHE A 76 7.39 1.10 -3.22
CA PHE A 76 7.22 -0.12 -2.41
C PHE A 76 8.22 -0.18 -1.25
N LEU A 77 9.51 0.08 -1.48
CA LEU A 77 10.53 -0.15 -0.46
C LEU A 77 10.45 0.80 0.75
N PRO A 78 10.14 2.10 0.59
CA PRO A 78 9.84 2.95 1.75
C PRO A 78 8.60 2.48 2.53
N LEU A 79 7.58 1.96 1.85
CA LEU A 79 6.42 1.37 2.54
C LEU A 79 6.82 0.08 3.27
N TYR A 80 7.66 -0.75 2.66
CA TYR A 80 8.23 -1.95 3.29
C TYR A 80 9.04 -1.59 4.55
N PHE A 81 9.83 -0.51 4.51
CA PHE A 81 10.49 0.05 5.70
C PHE A 81 9.49 0.43 6.79
N VAL A 82 8.43 1.16 6.42
CA VAL A 82 7.40 1.59 7.38
C VAL A 82 6.73 0.39 8.04
N LEU A 83 6.39 -0.64 7.27
CA LEU A 83 5.67 -1.81 7.76
C LEU A 83 6.51 -2.69 8.71
N PHE A 84 7.83 -2.77 8.51
CA PHE A 84 8.68 -3.72 9.24
C PHE A 84 9.70 -3.09 10.21
N CYS A 85 9.94 -1.79 10.14
CA CYS A 85 11.08 -1.17 10.84
C CYS A 85 10.77 0.17 11.52
N ILE A 86 9.61 0.80 11.25
CA ILE A 86 9.33 2.12 11.84
C ILE A 86 9.22 2.10 13.37
N GLY A 87 8.72 1.00 13.94
CA GLY A 87 8.62 0.83 15.39
C GLY A 87 10.01 0.77 16.04
N ASP A 88 10.95 0.06 15.43
CA ASP A 88 12.33 -0.02 15.89
C ASP A 88 13.07 1.32 15.75
N PHE A 89 12.82 2.02 14.65
CA PHE A 89 13.34 3.35 14.41
C PHE A 89 12.86 4.35 15.49
N PHE A 90 11.57 4.39 15.81
CA PHE A 90 11.06 5.29 16.87
C PHE A 90 11.55 4.91 18.27
N SER A 91 11.74 3.62 18.53
CA SER A 91 12.31 3.17 19.79
C SER A 91 13.77 3.62 19.95
N ILE A 92 14.57 3.61 18.90
CA ILE A 92 15.95 4.13 18.92
C ILE A 92 15.97 5.64 19.21
N LEU A 93 15.01 6.38 18.64
CA LEU A 93 14.86 7.83 18.87
C LEU A 93 14.40 8.19 20.29
N GLY A 94 14.14 7.20 21.16
CA GLY A 94 13.68 7.45 22.53
C GLY A 94 12.26 8.01 22.63
N ILE A 95 11.48 7.88 21.54
CA ILE A 95 10.08 8.34 21.51
C ILE A 95 9.17 7.35 22.26
N GLU A 96 9.62 6.11 22.48
CA GLU A 96 8.83 5.05 23.09
C GLU A 96 9.43 4.51 24.40
N ASP A 97 8.52 4.08 25.29
CA ASP A 97 8.82 3.57 26.62
C ASP A 97 9.18 2.07 26.62
N LYS A 98 9.86 1.67 27.69
CA LYS A 98 10.68 0.47 27.95
C LYS A 98 10.02 -0.93 27.85
N LEU A 99 8.90 -1.11 27.15
CA LEU A 99 8.10 -2.35 27.20
C LEU A 99 8.63 -3.53 26.36
N ALA A 100 9.69 -3.37 25.57
CA ALA A 100 10.22 -4.41 24.68
C ALA A 100 11.53 -5.04 25.19
N LYS A 101 11.54 -5.58 26.42
CA LYS A 101 12.78 -6.09 27.04
C LYS A 101 13.00 -7.61 26.98
N GLU A 102 12.08 -8.44 26.45
CA GLU A 102 12.10 -9.88 26.77
C GLU A 102 12.36 -10.91 25.65
N THR A 103 12.68 -10.57 24.39
CA THR A 103 12.83 -11.62 23.33
C THR A 103 14.03 -11.46 22.38
N LYS A 104 15.25 -11.41 22.90
CA LYS A 104 16.46 -11.13 22.09
C LYS A 104 16.85 -12.17 21.01
N SER A 105 16.67 -13.49 21.21
CA SER A 105 17.23 -14.49 20.28
C SER A 105 16.41 -14.67 19.00
N ILE A 106 15.10 -14.84 19.14
CA ILE A 106 14.14 -15.03 18.04
C ILE A 106 14.09 -13.82 17.11
N GLU A 107 14.24 -12.62 17.67
CA GLU A 107 14.18 -11.38 16.91
C GLU A 107 15.24 -11.33 15.80
N SER A 108 16.44 -11.88 16.04
CA SER A 108 17.52 -11.89 15.05
C SER A 108 17.19 -12.68 13.77
N ALA A 109 16.51 -13.82 13.90
CA ALA A 109 16.11 -14.64 12.76
C ALA A 109 15.01 -13.96 11.92
N VAL A 110 14.04 -13.35 12.60
CA VAL A 110 12.94 -12.60 11.97
C VAL A 110 13.46 -11.41 11.18
N ASP A 111 14.40 -10.65 11.76
CA ASP A 111 15.02 -9.51 11.11
C ASP A 111 15.80 -9.94 9.85
N GLY A 112 16.48 -11.10 9.92
CA GLY A 112 17.12 -11.74 8.77
C GLY A 112 16.13 -12.09 7.65
N ILE A 113 14.97 -12.67 7.98
CA ILE A 113 13.90 -12.99 7.02
C ILE A 113 13.43 -11.73 6.28
N ILE A 114 13.18 -10.64 7.03
CA ILE A 114 12.69 -9.37 6.48
C ILE A 114 13.72 -8.74 5.54
N ILE A 115 14.99 -8.71 5.95
CA ILE A 115 16.12 -8.21 5.15
C ILE A 115 16.25 -9.02 3.87
N ILE A 116 16.30 -10.35 3.97
CA ILE A 116 16.44 -11.25 2.82
C ILE A 116 15.27 -11.05 1.86
N GLY A 117 14.03 -10.95 2.37
CA GLY A 117 12.85 -10.65 1.56
C GLY A 117 12.98 -9.35 0.78
N GLY A 118 13.47 -8.28 1.41
CA GLY A 118 13.74 -6.99 0.75
C GLY A 118 14.82 -7.08 -0.33
N VAL A 119 15.92 -7.78 -0.06
CA VAL A 119 17.01 -8.00 -1.03
C VAL A 119 16.54 -8.83 -2.23
N CYS A 120 15.81 -9.93 -1.99
CA CYS A 120 15.26 -10.77 -3.05
C CYS A 120 14.26 -10.01 -3.93
N TYR A 121 13.42 -9.15 -3.33
CA TYR A 121 12.55 -8.24 -4.07
C TYR A 121 13.34 -7.31 -5.01
N ILE A 122 14.37 -6.64 -4.51
CA ILE A 122 15.23 -5.77 -5.32
C ILE A 122 15.88 -6.57 -6.45
N PHE A 123 16.43 -7.75 -6.13
CA PHE A 123 17.09 -8.60 -7.11
C PHE A 123 16.14 -9.02 -8.24
N GLY A 124 14.94 -9.49 -7.91
CA GLY A 124 13.92 -9.83 -8.91
C GLY A 124 13.49 -8.65 -9.78
N TYR A 125 13.37 -7.47 -9.16
CA TYR A 125 13.06 -6.24 -9.89
C TYR A 125 14.16 -5.87 -10.89
N MET A 126 15.40 -5.81 -10.42
CA MET A 126 16.57 -5.44 -11.22
C MET A 126 16.83 -6.45 -12.32
N PHE A 127 16.69 -7.75 -12.04
CA PHE A 127 16.86 -8.82 -13.00
C PHE A 127 15.99 -8.63 -14.24
N LEU A 128 14.69 -8.37 -14.07
CA LEU A 128 13.80 -8.15 -15.21
C LEU A 128 14.15 -6.87 -15.98
N ILE A 129 14.45 -5.78 -15.27
CA ILE A 129 14.82 -4.52 -15.93
C ILE A 129 16.08 -4.70 -16.78
N SER A 130 17.06 -5.46 -16.31
CA SER A 130 18.33 -5.71 -17.01
C SER A 130 18.15 -6.59 -18.24
N ILE A 131 17.32 -7.64 -18.17
CA ILE A 131 17.07 -8.53 -19.32
C ILE A 131 16.28 -7.80 -20.41
N THR A 132 15.41 -6.88 -20.03
CA THR A 132 14.44 -6.32 -20.97
C THR A 132 14.87 -4.95 -21.49
N LYS A 133 15.84 -4.92 -22.42
CA LYS A 133 16.41 -3.67 -22.99
C LYS A 133 15.43 -2.84 -23.84
N LYS A 134 14.48 -3.46 -24.55
CA LYS A 134 13.58 -2.75 -25.48
C LYS A 134 12.51 -1.95 -24.74
N LYS A 135 12.32 -0.67 -25.11
CA LYS A 135 11.18 0.15 -24.66
C LYS A 135 9.89 -0.50 -25.15
N TRP A 136 8.94 -0.70 -24.25
CA TRP A 136 7.67 -1.33 -24.58
C TRP A 136 6.74 -0.29 -25.24
N LYS A 137 6.46 -0.45 -26.54
CA LYS A 137 5.43 0.33 -27.26
C LYS A 137 4.01 -0.22 -27.01
N GLY A 138 3.83 -0.97 -25.92
CA GLY A 138 2.70 -1.86 -25.73
C GLY A 138 1.34 -1.18 -25.59
N TRP A 139 0.35 -2.03 -25.36
CA TRP A 139 -1.03 -1.65 -25.10
C TRP A 139 -1.07 -0.55 -24.04
N PHE A 140 -2.00 0.41 -24.14
CA PHE A 140 -2.09 1.63 -23.31
C PHE A 140 -1.18 2.82 -23.68
N SER A 141 -0.67 2.89 -24.91
CA SER A 141 0.05 4.06 -25.45
C SER A 141 -0.82 5.29 -25.73
N ASP A 142 -2.12 5.06 -25.86
CA ASP A 142 -3.07 6.06 -26.34
C ASP A 142 -3.80 6.71 -25.18
N GLU A 143 -3.98 8.03 -25.30
CA GLU A 143 -4.71 8.80 -24.31
C GLU A 143 -6.22 8.63 -24.53
N TRP A 144 -6.98 8.63 -23.44
CA TRP A 144 -8.44 8.61 -23.51
C TRP A 144 -9.00 10.00 -23.81
N ASP A 145 -10.22 10.06 -24.34
CA ASP A 145 -10.87 11.34 -24.60
C ASP A 145 -11.21 12.06 -23.29
N PHE A 146 -10.61 13.24 -23.06
CA PHE A 146 -10.80 14.04 -21.85
C PHE A 146 -12.27 14.32 -21.51
N LYS A 147 -13.14 14.53 -22.51
CA LYS A 147 -14.57 14.75 -22.25
C LYS A 147 -15.23 13.51 -21.64
N LYS A 148 -14.85 12.33 -22.16
CA LYS A 148 -15.36 11.05 -21.67
C LYS A 148 -14.75 10.67 -20.32
N ILE A 149 -13.50 11.04 -20.04
CA ILE A 149 -12.81 10.72 -18.78
C ILE A 149 -13.59 11.26 -17.58
N LYS A 150 -14.05 12.53 -17.63
CA LYS A 150 -14.79 13.14 -16.51
C LYS A 150 -16.09 12.39 -16.21
N ILE A 151 -16.89 12.12 -17.26
CA ILE A 151 -18.18 11.40 -17.14
C ILE A 151 -17.94 9.98 -16.65
N ALA A 152 -17.02 9.24 -17.29
CA ALA A 152 -16.69 7.88 -16.91
C ALA A 152 -16.13 7.80 -15.47
N GLY A 153 -15.34 8.78 -15.06
CA GLY A 153 -14.81 8.87 -13.69
C GLY A 153 -15.91 8.99 -12.63
N VAL A 154 -16.92 9.84 -12.87
CA VAL A 154 -18.10 9.95 -11.99
C VAL A 154 -18.91 8.66 -11.98
N LEU A 155 -19.19 8.06 -13.15
CA LEU A 155 -19.95 6.81 -13.24
C LEU A 155 -19.26 5.65 -12.53
N CYS A 156 -17.94 5.49 -12.73
CA CYS A 156 -17.14 4.48 -12.03
C CYS A 156 -17.19 4.71 -10.51
N TRP A 157 -17.04 5.97 -10.08
CA TRP A 157 -17.12 6.30 -8.67
C TRP A 157 -18.48 5.97 -8.05
N MET A 158 -19.58 6.35 -8.70
CA MET A 158 -20.94 6.06 -8.24
C MET A 158 -21.17 4.55 -8.13
N LEU A 159 -20.80 3.79 -9.16
CA LEU A 159 -20.96 2.33 -9.19
C LEU A 159 -20.18 1.65 -8.05
N GLY A 160 -18.92 2.05 -7.84
CA GLY A 160 -18.11 1.47 -6.78
C GLY A 160 -18.54 1.88 -5.38
N THR A 161 -19.03 3.11 -5.21
CA THR A 161 -19.57 3.59 -3.92
C THR A 161 -20.89 2.90 -3.58
N TRP A 162 -21.76 2.72 -4.58
CA TRP A 162 -22.98 1.91 -4.42
C TRP A 162 -22.63 0.48 -3.99
N ALA A 163 -21.70 -0.18 -4.68
CA ALA A 163 -21.27 -1.53 -4.33
C ALA A 163 -20.68 -1.61 -2.90
N PHE A 164 -19.93 -0.59 -2.48
CA PHE A 164 -19.44 -0.49 -1.11
C PHE A 164 -20.59 -0.39 -0.09
N ILE A 165 -21.57 0.49 -0.35
CA ILE A 165 -22.76 0.66 0.50
C ILE A 165 -23.54 -0.66 0.58
N THR A 166 -23.73 -1.36 -0.54
CA THR A 166 -24.41 -2.66 -0.58
C THR A 166 -23.71 -3.69 0.29
N ILE A 167 -22.37 -3.82 0.18
CA ILE A 167 -21.60 -4.77 1.01
C ILE A 167 -21.70 -4.41 2.49
N PHE A 168 -21.68 -3.12 2.81
CA PHE A 168 -21.58 -2.67 4.20
C PHE A 168 -22.94 -2.70 4.92
N PHE A 169 -24.00 -2.22 4.29
CA PHE A 169 -25.32 -2.06 4.94
C PHE A 169 -26.31 -3.19 4.61
N PHE A 170 -26.13 -3.89 3.49
CA PHE A 170 -27.13 -4.82 2.94
C PHE A 170 -26.59 -6.23 2.73
N LYS A 171 -25.63 -6.64 3.57
CA LYS A 171 -24.88 -7.90 3.40
C LYS A 171 -25.77 -9.14 3.25
N GLU A 172 -26.96 -9.15 3.87
CA GLU A 172 -27.89 -10.28 3.84
C GLU A 172 -28.91 -10.22 2.69
N THR A 173 -29.16 -9.05 2.09
CA THR A 173 -30.26 -8.86 1.12
C THR A 173 -29.80 -8.78 -0.33
N SER A 174 -28.50 -8.72 -0.60
CA SER A 174 -28.01 -8.62 -1.98
C SER A 174 -28.16 -9.96 -2.71
N GLN A 175 -29.07 -10.02 -3.69
CA GLN A 175 -29.20 -11.17 -4.61
C GLN A 175 -27.95 -11.40 -5.47
N LEU A 176 -27.09 -10.36 -5.61
CA LEU A 176 -25.87 -10.46 -6.39
C LEU A 176 -24.79 -11.27 -5.65
N PRO A 177 -24.03 -12.13 -6.35
CA PRO A 177 -22.88 -12.80 -5.77
C PRO A 177 -21.90 -11.78 -5.17
N LEU A 178 -21.54 -11.96 -3.89
CA LEU A 178 -20.63 -11.06 -3.15
C LEU A 178 -19.32 -10.78 -3.91
N SER A 179 -18.83 -11.76 -4.69
CA SER A 179 -17.65 -11.62 -5.55
C SER A 179 -17.78 -10.54 -6.62
N ILE A 180 -18.97 -10.38 -7.23
CA ILE A 180 -19.24 -9.36 -8.23
C ILE A 180 -19.27 -7.99 -7.55
N VAL A 181 -20.02 -7.86 -6.46
CA VAL A 181 -20.13 -6.61 -5.70
C VAL A 181 -18.75 -6.16 -5.18
N SER A 182 -17.92 -7.12 -4.72
CA SER A 182 -16.55 -6.85 -4.27
C SER A 182 -15.66 -6.34 -5.40
N ASN A 183 -15.80 -6.86 -6.62
CA ASN A 183 -15.07 -6.34 -7.78
C ASN A 183 -15.60 -4.95 -8.20
N LEU A 184 -16.91 -4.71 -8.11
CA LEU A 184 -17.53 -3.41 -8.41
C LEU A 184 -17.02 -2.31 -7.48
N LYS A 185 -16.74 -2.62 -6.20
CA LYS A 185 -16.11 -1.67 -5.26
C LYS A 185 -14.84 -1.03 -5.82
N ASN A 186 -14.02 -1.76 -6.58
CA ASN A 186 -12.78 -1.24 -7.16
C ASN A 186 -13.00 -0.12 -8.17
N PHE A 187 -14.20 0.00 -8.77
CA PHE A 187 -14.53 1.13 -9.65
C PHE A 187 -14.52 2.46 -8.91
N SER A 188 -14.72 2.46 -7.59
CA SER A 188 -14.66 3.69 -6.78
C SER A 188 -13.27 4.33 -6.88
N LEU A 189 -12.22 3.52 -6.69
CA LEU A 189 -10.83 3.97 -6.80
C LEU A 189 -10.47 4.36 -8.24
N ILE A 190 -10.89 3.58 -9.24
CA ILE A 190 -10.66 3.91 -10.66
C ILE A 190 -11.29 5.28 -11.00
N GLY A 191 -12.53 5.52 -10.57
CA GLY A 191 -13.22 6.79 -10.77
C GLY A 191 -12.48 7.97 -10.14
N VAL A 192 -12.02 7.82 -8.90
CA VAL A 192 -11.21 8.83 -8.20
C VAL A 192 -9.89 9.10 -8.93
N ILE A 193 -9.19 8.07 -9.42
CA ILE A 193 -7.96 8.22 -10.20
C ILE A 193 -8.23 9.00 -11.49
N MET A 194 -9.31 8.67 -12.23
CA MET A 194 -9.69 9.34 -13.47
C MET A 194 -9.98 10.82 -13.27
N LEU A 195 -10.78 11.16 -12.25
CA LEU A 195 -11.13 12.54 -11.92
C LEU A 195 -9.91 13.34 -11.44
N THR A 196 -9.06 12.73 -10.62
CA THR A 196 -7.81 13.32 -10.14
C THR A 196 -6.85 13.62 -11.28
N TYR A 197 -6.66 12.66 -12.19
CA TYR A 197 -5.84 12.85 -13.39
C TYR A 197 -6.40 13.95 -14.29
N HIS A 198 -7.72 13.97 -14.50
CA HIS A 198 -8.40 15.00 -15.29
C HIS A 198 -8.16 16.40 -14.69
N TYR A 199 -8.36 16.55 -13.38
CA TYR A 199 -8.10 17.81 -12.68
C TYR A 199 -6.64 18.23 -12.79
N LEU A 200 -5.68 17.33 -12.52
CA LEU A 200 -4.26 17.66 -12.58
C LEU A 200 -3.76 17.99 -13.99
N SER A 201 -4.41 17.45 -15.04
CA SER A 201 -4.04 17.67 -16.43
C SER A 201 -4.68 18.91 -17.06
N LYS A 202 -5.92 19.25 -16.67
CA LYS A 202 -6.69 20.37 -17.25
C LYS A 202 -6.88 21.56 -16.33
N ASN A 203 -6.59 21.41 -15.04
CA ASN A 203 -6.91 22.39 -14.00
C ASN A 203 -8.39 22.83 -14.01
N ASP A 204 -9.29 21.92 -14.37
CA ASP A 204 -10.72 22.19 -14.46
C ASP A 204 -11.35 22.32 -13.06
N LYS A 205 -11.78 23.54 -12.70
CA LYS A 205 -12.41 23.85 -11.40
C LYS A 205 -13.68 23.03 -11.16
N SER A 206 -14.42 22.68 -12.21
CA SER A 206 -15.62 21.84 -12.06
C SER A 206 -15.24 20.42 -11.60
N THR A 207 -14.15 19.86 -12.13
CA THR A 207 -13.63 18.57 -11.66
C THR A 207 -13.14 18.63 -10.22
N LEU A 208 -12.51 19.75 -9.82
CA LEU A 208 -12.12 19.95 -8.41
C LEU A 208 -13.35 19.96 -7.48
N PHE A 209 -14.42 20.68 -7.85
CA PHE A 209 -15.64 20.70 -7.05
C PHE A 209 -16.25 19.30 -6.91
N ILE A 210 -16.29 18.52 -8.01
CA ILE A 210 -16.73 17.12 -7.97
C ILE A 210 -15.84 16.29 -7.03
N LEU A 211 -14.51 16.41 -7.11
CA LEU A 211 -13.59 15.70 -6.21
C LEU A 211 -13.78 16.08 -4.75
N LEU A 212 -14.02 17.37 -4.44
CA LEU A 212 -14.28 17.84 -3.08
C LEU A 212 -15.61 17.30 -2.54
N PHE A 213 -16.66 17.31 -3.37
CA PHE A 213 -17.96 16.74 -3.01
C PHE A 213 -17.85 15.23 -2.74
N ILE A 214 -17.21 14.50 -3.65
CA ILE A 214 -16.95 13.07 -3.50
C ILE A 214 -16.07 12.81 -2.27
N GLY A 215 -15.08 13.66 -2.01
CA GLY A 215 -14.20 13.57 -0.84
C GLY A 215 -14.94 13.76 0.48
N GLY A 216 -15.82 14.75 0.57
CA GLY A 216 -16.69 14.91 1.72
C GLY A 216 -17.57 13.68 1.94
N GLY A 217 -18.18 13.16 0.87
CA GLY A 217 -19.01 11.96 0.92
C GLY A 217 -18.24 10.72 1.36
N GLN A 218 -17.03 10.47 0.83
CA GLN A 218 -16.20 9.32 1.22
C GLN A 218 -15.61 9.46 2.62
N LEU A 219 -15.27 10.67 3.06
CA LEU A 219 -14.83 10.92 4.43
C LEU A 219 -15.94 10.52 5.42
N PHE A 220 -17.16 10.99 5.18
CA PHE A 220 -18.34 10.64 5.98
C PHE A 220 -18.64 9.14 5.93
N LEU A 221 -18.69 8.56 4.73
CA LEU A 221 -19.00 7.15 4.54
C LEU A 221 -17.92 6.24 5.16
N GLY A 222 -16.64 6.58 5.04
CA GLY A 222 -15.56 5.84 5.69
C GLY A 222 -15.58 6.01 7.22
N PHE A 223 -16.05 7.14 7.73
CA PHE A 223 -16.28 7.34 9.17
C PHE A 223 -17.39 6.41 9.69
N VAL A 224 -18.57 6.44 9.06
CA VAL A 224 -19.70 5.56 9.40
C VAL A 224 -19.33 4.09 9.24
N ALA A 225 -18.59 3.77 8.18
CA ALA A 225 -18.15 2.41 7.90
C ALA A 225 -17.00 1.93 8.78
N ASN A 226 -16.45 2.78 9.64
CA ASN A 226 -15.26 2.49 10.44
C ASN A 226 -14.10 1.99 9.56
N THR A 227 -13.85 2.67 8.43
CA THR A 227 -12.75 2.40 7.49
C THR A 227 -11.95 3.66 7.14
N LYS A 228 -10.78 3.81 7.79
CA LYS A 228 -9.84 4.93 7.54
C LYS A 228 -9.40 5.01 6.07
N GLU A 229 -9.25 3.84 5.45
CA GLU A 229 -8.84 3.70 4.05
C GLU A 229 -9.79 4.44 3.11
N VAL A 230 -11.11 4.28 3.28
CA VAL A 230 -12.11 4.90 2.40
C VAL A 230 -12.14 6.42 2.62
N SER A 231 -11.99 6.89 3.86
CA SER A 231 -12.02 8.31 4.17
C SER A 231 -10.86 9.11 3.58
N PHE A 232 -9.70 8.50 3.38
CA PHE A 232 -8.50 9.18 2.91
C PHE A 232 -8.05 8.79 1.51
N ILE A 233 -8.82 7.97 0.80
CA ILE A 233 -8.40 7.48 -0.52
C ILE A 233 -8.17 8.62 -1.52
N ILE A 234 -9.02 9.65 -1.55
CA ILE A 234 -8.89 10.77 -2.51
C ILE A 234 -7.64 11.61 -2.27
N PRO A 235 -7.39 12.20 -1.08
CA PRO A 235 -6.22 13.04 -0.90
C PRO A 235 -4.92 12.25 -1.07
N VAL A 236 -4.89 10.96 -0.69
CA VAL A 236 -3.74 10.08 -0.92
C VAL A 236 -3.54 9.85 -2.43
N VAL A 237 -4.60 9.50 -3.16
CA VAL A 237 -4.54 9.34 -4.63
C VAL A 237 -4.11 10.63 -5.32
N TYR A 238 -4.58 11.80 -4.86
CA TYR A 238 -4.16 13.10 -5.36
C TYR A 238 -2.66 13.34 -5.18
N LEU A 239 -2.12 13.06 -3.99
CA LEU A 239 -0.69 13.23 -3.72
C LEU A 239 0.17 12.28 -4.56
N ILE A 240 -0.24 11.01 -4.68
CA ILE A 240 0.52 10.02 -5.45
C ILE A 240 0.46 10.33 -6.95
N ILE A 241 -0.72 10.63 -7.52
CA ILE A 241 -0.81 11.01 -8.94
C ILE A 241 -0.07 12.32 -9.19
N GLY A 242 -0.13 13.28 -8.27
CA GLY A 242 0.66 14.51 -8.34
C GLY A 242 2.17 14.23 -8.37
N PHE A 243 2.64 13.36 -7.46
CA PHE A 243 4.03 12.92 -7.40
C PHE A 243 4.47 12.23 -8.69
N ILE A 244 3.70 11.25 -9.15
CA ILE A 244 4.00 10.47 -10.34
C ILE A 244 3.92 11.34 -11.61
N SER A 245 2.94 12.23 -11.71
CA SER A 245 2.71 13.04 -12.92
C SER A 245 3.60 14.27 -13.00
N LYS A 246 3.99 14.87 -11.86
CA LYS A 246 4.80 16.11 -11.83
C LYS A 246 6.21 15.89 -11.29
N GLY A 247 6.50 14.73 -10.73
CA GLY A 247 7.79 14.41 -10.11
C GLY A 247 8.05 15.12 -8.78
N ARG A 248 7.05 15.81 -8.20
CA ARG A 248 7.17 16.60 -6.98
C ARG A 248 5.90 16.50 -6.15
N ILE A 249 6.05 16.43 -4.83
CA ILE A 249 4.93 16.44 -3.88
C ILE A 249 4.63 17.90 -3.48
N ASN A 250 3.35 18.29 -3.50
CA ASN A 250 2.95 19.58 -2.94
C ASN A 250 3.00 19.52 -1.41
N LYS A 251 4.07 20.08 -0.83
CA LYS A 251 4.34 20.05 0.62
C LYS A 251 3.18 20.64 1.44
N LYS A 252 2.51 21.67 0.95
CA LYS A 252 1.37 22.30 1.65
C LYS A 252 0.21 21.32 1.83
N ILE A 253 -0.12 20.60 0.76
CA ILE A 253 -1.20 19.60 0.77
C ILE A 253 -0.80 18.40 1.62
N LEU A 254 0.46 17.95 1.55
CA LEU A 254 0.95 16.85 2.39
C LEU A 254 0.84 17.20 3.89
N VAL A 255 1.33 18.35 4.31
CA VAL A 255 1.26 18.80 5.72
C VAL A 255 -0.19 18.94 6.19
N SER A 256 -1.05 19.55 5.36
CA SER A 256 -2.49 19.67 5.66
C SER A 256 -3.16 18.31 5.79
N LEU A 257 -2.86 17.35 4.90
CA LEU A 257 -3.40 16.00 4.97
C LEU A 257 -2.93 15.27 6.23
N VAL A 258 -1.65 15.35 6.57
CA VAL A 258 -1.11 14.72 7.79
C VAL A 258 -1.77 15.30 9.03
N ALA A 259 -1.90 16.64 9.11
CA ALA A 259 -2.61 17.29 10.22
C ALA A 259 -4.07 16.82 10.33
N LEU A 260 -4.79 16.77 9.20
CA LEU A 260 -6.16 16.26 9.14
C LEU A 260 -6.25 14.79 9.56
N MET A 261 -5.33 13.93 9.10
CA MET A 261 -5.27 12.53 9.45
C MET A 261 -5.06 12.31 10.94
N VAL A 262 -4.16 13.07 11.58
CA VAL A 262 -3.92 12.96 13.03
C VAL A 262 -5.19 13.27 13.82
N VAL A 263 -5.88 14.36 13.50
CA VAL A 263 -7.14 14.75 14.15
C VAL A 263 -8.22 13.69 13.90
N TYR A 264 -8.39 13.28 12.64
CA TYR A 264 -9.39 12.29 12.26
C TYR A 264 -9.15 10.94 12.92
N ILE A 265 -7.91 10.44 12.93
CA ILE A 265 -7.56 9.14 13.52
C ILE A 265 -7.86 9.15 15.02
N SER A 266 -7.58 10.25 15.70
CA SER A 266 -7.86 10.41 17.13
C SER A 266 -9.36 10.31 17.39
N PHE A 267 -10.16 11.07 16.64
CA PHE A 267 -11.63 11.05 16.73
C PHE A 267 -12.22 9.67 16.38
N PHE A 268 -11.70 9.06 15.32
CA PHE A 268 -12.13 7.75 14.84
C PHE A 268 -11.83 6.64 15.85
N ASN A 269 -10.68 6.68 16.52
CA ASN A 269 -10.34 5.69 17.55
C ASN A 269 -11.33 5.76 18.73
N VAL A 270 -11.72 6.96 19.14
CA VAL A 270 -12.74 7.18 20.19
C VAL A 270 -14.08 6.62 19.73
N TYR A 271 -14.55 7.03 18.54
CA TYR A 271 -15.79 6.53 17.96
C TYR A 271 -15.82 4.99 17.94
N ARG A 272 -14.71 4.37 17.53
CA ARG A 272 -14.57 2.91 17.49
C ARG A 272 -14.69 2.27 18.88
N LEU A 273 -14.14 2.87 19.94
CA LEU A 273 -14.29 2.36 21.31
C LEU A 273 -15.77 2.36 21.72
N PHE A 274 -16.53 3.42 21.42
CA PHE A 274 -17.96 3.49 21.74
C PHE A 274 -18.80 2.47 20.95
N VAL A 275 -18.56 2.33 19.64
CA VAL A 275 -19.28 1.38 18.79
C VAL A 275 -18.97 -0.06 19.19
N MET A 276 -17.70 -0.40 19.43
CA MET A 276 -17.28 -1.79 19.65
C MET A 276 -17.38 -2.27 21.09
N GLN A 277 -17.09 -1.43 22.09
CA GLN A 277 -16.94 -1.91 23.47
C GLN A 277 -18.17 -1.66 24.33
N ILE A 278 -18.90 -0.57 24.11
CA ILE A 278 -19.76 -0.07 25.18
C ILE A 278 -21.19 -0.62 25.12
N ASN A 279 -21.79 -0.99 23.98
CA ASN A 279 -23.22 -1.40 23.99
C ASN A 279 -23.78 -2.17 22.75
N ASN A 280 -22.99 -2.74 21.84
CA ASN A 280 -23.50 -3.27 20.55
C ASN A 280 -24.44 -2.28 19.81
N LYS A 281 -24.24 -0.97 20.04
CA LYS A 281 -25.10 0.08 19.50
C LYS A 281 -24.97 0.12 17.99
N THR A 282 -26.09 0.35 17.31
CA THR A 282 -26.06 0.59 15.86
C THR A 282 -25.22 1.84 15.57
N PRO A 283 -24.57 1.96 14.40
CA PRO A 283 -23.80 3.15 14.04
C PRO A 283 -24.57 4.46 14.23
N LEU A 284 -25.90 4.44 14.04
CA LEU A 284 -26.79 5.58 14.24
C LEU A 284 -26.89 5.99 15.72
N GLN A 285 -27.03 5.03 16.63
CA GLN A 285 -27.05 5.27 18.07
C GLN A 285 -25.70 5.80 18.58
N ALA A 286 -24.58 5.34 17.99
CA ALA A 286 -23.26 5.85 18.33
C ALA A 286 -23.08 7.33 17.94
N VAL A 287 -23.67 7.75 16.81
CA VAL A 287 -23.68 9.16 16.38
C VAL A 287 -24.54 10.02 17.32
N GLN A 288 -25.65 9.50 17.84
CA GLN A 288 -26.46 10.24 18.83
C GLN A 288 -25.70 10.47 20.15
N SER A 289 -24.83 9.54 20.55
CA SER A 289 -23.97 9.70 21.74
C SER A 289 -22.65 10.43 21.47
N LEU A 290 -22.51 11.09 20.32
CA LEU A 290 -21.26 11.74 19.93
C LEU A 290 -20.87 12.87 20.89
N SER A 291 -21.84 13.66 21.39
CA SER A 291 -21.57 14.72 22.36
C SER A 291 -20.95 14.16 23.64
N GLN A 292 -21.54 13.12 24.21
CA GLN A 292 -21.01 12.42 25.38
C GLN A 292 -19.62 11.83 25.13
N SER A 293 -19.38 11.36 23.90
CA SER A 293 -18.08 10.84 23.48
C SER A 293 -17.02 11.93 23.44
N ILE A 294 -17.36 13.12 22.94
CA ILE A 294 -16.48 14.29 22.93
C ILE A 294 -16.16 14.73 24.37
N ASP A 295 -17.16 14.80 25.24
CA ASP A 295 -16.96 15.17 26.64
C ASP A 295 -16.09 14.14 27.38
N THR A 296 -16.26 12.85 27.08
CA THR A 296 -15.40 11.78 27.60
C THR A 296 -13.96 11.92 27.11
N VAL A 297 -13.74 12.34 25.86
CA VAL A 297 -12.38 12.60 25.33
C VAL A 297 -11.76 13.82 25.99
N LEU A 298 -12.50 14.93 26.06
CA LEU A 298 -12.01 16.18 26.67
C LEU A 298 -11.71 16.00 28.15
N SER A 299 -12.57 15.29 28.89
CA SER A 299 -12.32 14.95 30.29
C SER A 299 -11.14 13.99 30.47
N ASN A 300 -10.97 12.99 29.59
CA ASN A 300 -9.81 12.09 29.61
C ASN A 300 -8.49 12.80 29.24
N LEU A 301 -8.56 13.84 28.41
CA LEU A 301 -7.43 14.72 28.14
C LEU A 301 -7.07 15.51 29.40
N ASN A 302 -8.06 16.07 30.11
CA ASN A 302 -7.81 16.92 31.28
C ASN A 302 -7.43 16.16 32.57
N THR A 303 -7.95 14.96 32.80
CA THR A 303 -7.87 14.29 34.13
C THR A 303 -6.74 13.27 34.30
N LYS A 304 -6.10 12.79 33.22
CA LYS A 304 -5.00 11.80 33.31
C LYS A 304 -3.94 12.01 32.22
N HIS A 305 -3.27 13.16 32.25
CA HIS A 305 -2.36 13.60 31.19
C HIS A 305 -1.09 12.75 31.01
N VAL A 306 -0.71 11.88 31.96
CA VAL A 306 0.56 11.12 31.88
C VAL A 306 0.37 9.69 31.35
N ASP A 307 -0.67 8.96 31.76
CA ASP A 307 -0.83 7.55 31.37
C ASP A 307 -1.53 7.35 30.00
N ASN A 308 -2.42 8.27 29.61
CA ASN A 308 -3.16 8.15 28.35
C ASN A 308 -2.29 8.41 27.11
N LYS A 309 -1.23 9.24 27.23
CA LYS A 309 -0.30 9.50 26.12
C LYS A 309 0.44 8.23 25.69
N LYS A 310 0.76 7.34 26.64
CA LYS A 310 1.45 6.06 26.40
C LYS A 310 0.56 5.03 25.70
N LYS A 311 -0.75 5.04 25.97
CA LYS A 311 -1.71 4.14 25.30
C LYS A 311 -1.93 4.52 23.83
N SER A 312 -1.94 5.81 23.50
CA SER A 312 -2.22 6.25 22.11
C SER A 312 -1.09 5.89 21.13
N SER A 313 0.17 6.09 21.52
CA SER A 313 1.33 5.74 20.67
C SER A 313 1.47 4.24 20.45
N SER A 314 1.24 3.43 21.48
CA SER A 314 1.26 1.97 21.38
C SER A 314 0.20 1.44 20.40
N PHE A 315 -1.01 2.00 20.37
CA PHE A 315 -2.02 1.62 19.37
C PHE A 315 -1.63 1.94 17.93
N LEU A 316 -0.93 3.04 17.69
CA LEU A 316 -0.44 3.37 16.33
C LEU A 316 0.66 2.40 15.92
N LYS A 317 1.60 2.10 16.83
CA LYS A 317 2.67 1.13 16.60
C LYS A 317 2.11 -0.25 16.30
N GLU A 318 1.22 -0.77 17.14
CA GLU A 318 0.61 -2.08 16.96
C GLU A 318 -0.11 -2.24 15.61
N ARG A 319 -0.52 -1.14 14.99
CA ARG A 319 -1.21 -1.16 13.70
C ARG A 319 -0.32 -0.96 12.50
N ILE A 320 0.82 -0.29 12.63
CA ILE A 320 1.75 -0.08 11.52
C ILE A 320 2.79 -1.20 11.48
N GLU A 321 3.15 -1.75 12.64
CA GLU A 321 4.19 -2.77 12.75
C GLU A 321 3.65 -4.16 12.41
N THR A 322 3.99 -4.60 11.21
CA THR A 322 3.69 -5.95 10.70
C THR A 322 4.74 -6.98 11.09
N ARG A 323 5.92 -6.53 11.54
CA ARG A 323 7.02 -7.38 12.04
C ARG A 323 6.54 -8.41 13.05
N LYS A 324 5.63 -8.02 13.97
CA LYS A 324 5.03 -8.91 14.97
C LYS A 324 4.37 -10.17 14.38
N TYR A 325 3.78 -10.08 13.19
CA TYR A 325 3.14 -11.23 12.55
C TYR A 325 4.18 -12.24 12.07
N ILE A 326 5.35 -11.77 11.61
CA ILE A 326 6.46 -12.66 11.26
C ILE A 326 7.03 -13.33 12.52
N ILE A 327 7.15 -12.60 13.63
CA ILE A 327 7.59 -13.17 14.93
C ILE A 327 6.66 -14.29 15.37
N ILE A 328 5.34 -14.05 15.38
CA ILE A 328 4.33 -15.05 15.74
C ILE A 328 4.45 -16.29 14.85
N LEU A 329 4.66 -16.07 13.55
CA LEU A 329 4.69 -17.11 12.54
C LEU A 329 5.93 -18.00 12.67
N VAL A 330 7.11 -17.40 12.79
CA VAL A 330 8.38 -18.13 13.03
C VAL A 330 8.28 -18.93 14.32
N ASN A 331 7.82 -18.30 15.41
CA ASN A 331 7.67 -18.95 16.71
C ASN A 331 6.67 -20.11 16.69
N GLY A 332 5.54 -19.95 16.02
CA GLY A 332 4.54 -21.01 15.94
C GLY A 332 5.07 -22.20 15.14
N ILE A 333 5.76 -21.97 14.02
CA ILE A 333 6.37 -23.05 13.23
C ILE A 333 7.46 -23.78 14.01
N GLU A 334 8.30 -23.06 14.75
CA GLU A 334 9.31 -23.68 15.64
C GLU A 334 8.67 -24.51 16.77
N LYS A 335 7.49 -24.11 17.23
CA LYS A 335 6.68 -24.85 18.21
C LYS A 335 5.83 -25.98 17.60
N GLY A 336 5.97 -26.25 16.30
CA GLY A 336 5.33 -27.38 15.64
C GLY A 336 4.04 -27.08 14.88
N VAL A 337 3.68 -25.81 14.67
CA VAL A 337 2.60 -25.45 13.71
C VAL A 337 3.06 -25.87 12.30
N PRO A 338 2.27 -26.67 11.56
CA PRO A 338 2.68 -27.18 10.26
C PRO A 338 2.82 -26.05 9.22
N THR A 339 3.72 -26.26 8.26
CA THR A 339 3.79 -25.44 7.07
C THR A 339 2.57 -25.69 6.18
N MET A 340 2.23 -24.70 5.35
CA MET A 340 1.05 -24.79 4.48
C MET A 340 1.34 -25.48 3.14
N ASP A 341 2.61 -25.75 2.84
CA ASP A 341 3.08 -26.52 1.67
C ASP A 341 2.46 -26.07 0.34
N GLY A 342 2.28 -24.76 0.18
CA GLY A 342 1.72 -24.15 -1.03
C GLY A 342 0.20 -24.02 -1.04
N TYR A 343 -0.52 -24.49 -0.02
CA TYR A 343 -1.98 -24.45 0.03
C TYR A 343 -2.53 -23.04 -0.17
N THR A 344 -1.99 -22.04 0.56
CA THR A 344 -2.54 -20.67 0.48
C THR A 344 -2.20 -20.02 -0.86
N LEU A 345 -1.04 -20.32 -1.44
CA LEU A 345 -0.64 -19.83 -2.76
C LEU A 345 -1.50 -20.45 -3.88
N ASN A 346 -1.86 -21.73 -3.77
CA ASN A 346 -2.73 -22.39 -4.74
C ASN A 346 -4.14 -21.75 -4.79
N LEU A 347 -4.58 -21.05 -3.73
CA LEU A 347 -5.85 -20.33 -3.74
C LEU A 347 -5.88 -19.21 -4.80
N PHE A 348 -4.74 -18.71 -5.26
CA PHE A 348 -4.68 -17.74 -6.36
C PHE A 348 -5.24 -18.31 -7.65
N PHE A 349 -4.80 -19.50 -8.07
CA PHE A 349 -5.31 -20.14 -9.29
C PHE A 349 -6.79 -20.49 -9.15
N LYS A 350 -7.18 -21.00 -7.98
CA LYS A 350 -8.59 -21.28 -7.66
C LYS A 350 -9.44 -20.00 -7.69
N SER A 351 -8.86 -18.82 -7.39
CA SER A 351 -9.58 -17.55 -7.32
C SER A 351 -10.23 -17.12 -8.64
N PHE A 352 -9.72 -17.61 -9.78
CA PHE A 352 -10.22 -17.27 -11.11
C PHE A 352 -11.44 -18.08 -11.54
N ILE A 353 -11.71 -19.22 -10.90
CA ILE A 353 -12.87 -20.05 -11.20
C ILE A 353 -14.13 -19.39 -10.62
N PRO A 354 -15.10 -18.96 -11.43
CA PRO A 354 -16.36 -18.40 -10.94
C PRO A 354 -17.13 -19.40 -10.07
N ARG A 355 -17.84 -18.92 -9.04
CA ARG A 355 -18.67 -19.79 -8.18
C ARG A 355 -19.81 -20.49 -8.93
N VAL A 356 -20.21 -19.98 -10.10
CA VAL A 356 -21.20 -20.65 -10.96
C VAL A 356 -20.69 -22.02 -11.42
N PHE A 357 -19.40 -22.12 -11.78
CA PHE A 357 -18.80 -23.39 -12.21
C PHE A 357 -18.25 -24.22 -11.04
N TRP A 358 -18.00 -23.59 -9.88
CA TRP A 358 -17.55 -24.28 -8.68
C TRP A 358 -18.26 -23.73 -7.43
N PRO A 359 -19.50 -24.18 -7.15
CA PRO A 359 -20.29 -23.67 -6.02
C PRO A 359 -19.59 -23.85 -4.67
N ASN A 360 -19.00 -25.02 -4.46
CA ASN A 360 -18.28 -25.42 -3.25
C ASN A 360 -16.82 -24.93 -3.22
N LYS A 361 -16.48 -23.88 -3.99
CA LYS A 361 -15.14 -23.30 -3.99
C LYS A 361 -14.76 -22.82 -2.58
N PRO A 362 -13.55 -23.18 -2.08
CA PRO A 362 -13.11 -22.79 -0.76
C PRO A 362 -13.08 -21.26 -0.59
N GLU A 363 -13.47 -20.78 0.59
CA GLU A 363 -13.35 -19.36 0.94
C GLU A 363 -11.87 -19.00 1.10
N ILE A 364 -11.45 -17.89 0.48
CA ILE A 364 -10.12 -17.34 0.67
C ILE A 364 -10.19 -16.48 1.94
N SER A 365 -9.81 -17.08 3.06
CA SER A 365 -9.77 -16.41 4.36
C SER A 365 -8.48 -16.75 5.10
N ILE A 366 -7.34 -16.47 4.45
CA ILE A 366 -6.02 -16.85 4.97
C ILE A 366 -5.78 -16.13 6.30
N GLY A 367 -6.23 -14.89 6.47
CA GLY A 367 -6.11 -14.21 7.76
C GLY A 367 -6.96 -14.80 8.91
N LYS A 368 -8.09 -15.46 8.63
CA LYS A 368 -8.81 -16.23 9.69
C LYS A 368 -8.09 -17.52 10.00
N LEU A 369 -7.57 -18.19 8.96
CA LEU A 369 -6.78 -19.40 9.09
C LEU A 369 -5.51 -19.14 9.89
N PHE A 370 -4.81 -18.04 9.62
CA PHE A 370 -3.64 -17.58 10.36
C PHE A 370 -3.97 -17.35 11.85
N ASN A 371 -5.06 -16.65 12.14
CA ASN A 371 -5.52 -16.49 13.51
C ASN A 371 -5.85 -17.82 14.20
N HIS A 372 -6.47 -18.76 13.47
CA HIS A 372 -6.82 -20.08 13.98
C HIS A 372 -5.59 -20.92 14.34
N GLU A 373 -4.66 -21.06 13.40
CA GLU A 373 -3.47 -21.92 13.56
C GLU A 373 -2.50 -21.37 14.62
N PHE A 374 -2.40 -20.05 14.76
CA PHE A 374 -1.47 -19.41 15.70
C PHE A 374 -2.13 -18.90 16.99
N ASN A 375 -3.44 -19.11 17.18
CA ASN A 375 -4.21 -18.68 18.35
C ASN A 375 -3.94 -17.22 18.79
N ILE A 376 -3.91 -16.30 17.83
CA ILE A 376 -3.48 -14.91 18.07
C ILE A 376 -4.55 -14.10 18.81
N SER A 377 -5.83 -14.36 18.52
CA SER A 377 -6.99 -13.73 19.15
C SER A 377 -7.88 -14.77 19.80
N ALA A 378 -8.52 -14.38 20.92
CA ALA A 378 -9.53 -15.20 21.58
C ALA A 378 -10.70 -15.59 20.66
N SER A 379 -11.06 -14.71 19.71
CA SER A 379 -12.06 -15.02 18.69
C SER A 379 -11.40 -15.58 17.44
N LYS A 380 -11.63 -16.87 17.17
CA LYS A 380 -11.16 -17.58 15.96
C LYS A 380 -11.67 -16.96 14.64
N LEU A 381 -12.78 -16.21 14.69
CA LEU A 381 -13.35 -15.53 13.53
C LEU A 381 -12.67 -14.20 13.20
N THR A 382 -11.75 -13.73 14.06
CA THR A 382 -10.99 -12.51 13.81
C THR A 382 -10.08 -12.71 12.61
N TYR A 383 -10.17 -11.81 11.64
CA TYR A 383 -9.23 -11.78 10.52
C TYR A 383 -7.95 -11.06 10.93
N ILE A 384 -6.81 -11.75 10.86
CA ILE A 384 -5.49 -11.18 11.16
C ILE A 384 -4.58 -11.38 9.94
N PRO A 385 -4.03 -10.30 9.37
CA PRO A 385 -3.18 -10.41 8.18
C PRO A 385 -1.88 -11.18 8.47
N ALA A 386 -1.53 -12.12 7.59
CA ALA A 386 -0.23 -12.81 7.64
C ALA A 386 0.90 -12.02 6.96
N THR A 387 0.57 -11.00 6.13
CA THR A 387 1.46 -10.34 5.15
C THR A 387 1.93 -11.27 4.02
N HIS A 388 2.34 -10.73 2.87
CA HIS A 388 2.90 -11.58 1.79
C HIS A 388 4.18 -12.30 2.24
N LEU A 389 5.05 -11.59 2.94
CA LEU A 389 6.31 -12.14 3.45
C LEU A 389 6.04 -13.31 4.40
N GLY A 390 5.14 -13.11 5.36
CA GLY A 390 4.74 -14.13 6.32
C GLY A 390 4.05 -15.32 5.64
N GLU A 391 3.16 -15.07 4.69
CA GLU A 391 2.50 -16.14 3.93
C GLU A 391 3.52 -17.00 3.17
N PHE A 392 4.52 -16.40 2.51
CA PHE A 392 5.57 -17.18 1.85
C PHE A 392 6.40 -18.01 2.83
N TYR A 393 6.76 -17.44 3.99
CA TYR A 393 7.45 -18.19 5.03
C TYR A 393 6.58 -19.32 5.59
N TRP A 394 5.28 -19.12 5.73
CA TRP A 394 4.38 -20.14 6.23
C TRP A 394 4.26 -21.33 5.28
N ASN A 395 4.29 -21.09 3.97
CA ASN A 395 4.21 -22.16 2.98
C ASN A 395 5.52 -22.94 2.87
N PHE A 396 6.67 -22.27 2.79
CA PHE A 396 7.93 -22.92 2.45
C PHE A 396 9.15 -22.40 3.22
N LYS A 397 8.96 -21.80 4.40
CA LYS A 397 10.02 -21.20 5.23
C LYS A 397 10.89 -20.22 4.43
N MET A 398 12.21 -20.25 4.64
CA MET A 398 13.17 -19.41 3.93
C MET A 398 13.13 -19.54 2.40
N PRO A 399 13.10 -20.74 1.79
CA PRO A 399 12.91 -20.89 0.34
C PRO A 399 11.69 -20.14 -0.19
N GLY A 400 10.57 -20.19 0.54
CA GLY A 400 9.36 -19.45 0.19
C GLY A 400 9.58 -17.95 0.12
N VAL A 401 10.25 -17.39 1.13
CA VAL A 401 10.57 -15.95 1.18
C VAL A 401 11.45 -15.53 0.01
N VAL A 402 12.53 -16.28 -0.25
CA VAL A 402 13.48 -15.98 -1.33
C VAL A 402 12.78 -16.00 -2.69
N VAL A 403 12.07 -17.08 -3.00
CA VAL A 403 11.41 -17.28 -4.29
C VAL A 403 10.21 -16.35 -4.44
N GLY A 404 9.36 -16.25 -3.41
CA GLY A 404 8.16 -15.42 -3.43
C GLY A 404 8.47 -13.94 -3.58
N MET A 405 9.38 -13.40 -2.78
CA MET A 405 9.75 -11.97 -2.86
C MET A 405 10.48 -11.64 -4.16
N PHE A 406 11.31 -12.56 -4.69
CA PHE A 406 11.89 -12.42 -6.03
C PHE A 406 10.81 -12.29 -7.11
N PHE A 407 9.79 -13.15 -7.08
CA PHE A 407 8.69 -13.06 -8.05
C PHE A 407 7.83 -11.81 -7.89
N ILE A 408 7.60 -11.32 -6.67
CA ILE A 408 6.94 -10.03 -6.45
C ILE A 408 7.76 -8.90 -7.08
N GLY A 409 9.08 -8.86 -6.84
CA GLY A 409 9.99 -7.89 -7.44
C GLY A 409 9.95 -7.92 -8.97
N PHE A 410 10.04 -9.13 -9.54
CA PHE A 410 9.95 -9.37 -10.97
C PHE A 410 8.61 -8.87 -11.55
N PHE A 411 7.49 -9.23 -10.92
CA PHE A 411 6.16 -8.81 -11.35
C PHE A 411 6.00 -7.28 -11.31
N MET A 412 6.48 -6.63 -10.25
CA MET A 412 6.45 -5.17 -10.13
C MET A 412 7.30 -4.49 -11.20
N ALA A 413 8.48 -5.03 -11.51
CA ALA A 413 9.29 -4.53 -12.62
C ALA A 413 8.55 -4.67 -13.96
N TYR A 414 7.82 -5.77 -14.16
CA TYR A 414 7.08 -6.02 -15.39
C TYR A 414 6.00 -4.97 -15.59
N ILE A 415 5.19 -4.73 -14.55
CA ILE A 415 4.15 -3.68 -14.58
C ILE A 415 4.80 -2.32 -14.79
N SER A 416 5.80 -1.97 -13.97
CA SER A 416 6.46 -0.66 -14.03
C SER A 416 6.99 -0.34 -15.42
N LYS A 417 7.60 -1.33 -16.08
CA LYS A 417 8.07 -1.22 -17.45
C LYS A 417 6.92 -1.07 -18.45
N MET A 418 5.87 -1.87 -18.31
CA MET A 418 4.68 -1.78 -19.16
C MET A 418 4.04 -0.39 -19.09
N THR A 419 4.08 0.22 -17.91
CA THR A 419 3.49 1.52 -17.63
C THR A 419 4.49 2.67 -17.61
N ASP A 420 5.69 2.53 -18.19
CA ASP A 420 6.75 3.54 -18.11
C ASP A 420 6.25 4.93 -18.52
N LEU A 421 6.13 5.82 -17.53
CA LEU A 421 5.56 7.16 -17.68
C LEU A 421 6.60 8.17 -18.16
N SER A 422 7.88 7.79 -18.24
CA SER A 422 8.94 8.62 -18.79
C SER A 422 8.85 8.76 -20.30
N VAL A 423 8.24 7.77 -20.97
CA VAL A 423 7.97 7.80 -22.42
C VAL A 423 6.78 8.70 -22.72
N LYS A 424 5.64 8.41 -22.09
CA LYS A 424 4.39 9.17 -22.23
C LYS A 424 3.51 8.91 -21.03
N VAL A 425 3.02 9.98 -20.42
CA VAL A 425 1.99 9.90 -19.39
C VAL A 425 0.65 9.76 -20.09
N THR A 426 -0.03 8.65 -19.87
CA THR A 426 -1.40 8.41 -20.34
C THR A 426 -2.25 7.97 -19.17
N LEU A 427 -3.55 8.30 -19.20
CA LEU A 427 -4.47 7.90 -18.13
C LEU A 427 -4.46 6.39 -17.83
N PRO A 428 -4.50 5.47 -18.82
CA PRO A 428 -4.54 4.05 -18.52
C PRO A 428 -3.29 3.56 -17.79
N ARG A 429 -2.10 4.07 -18.16
CA ARG A 429 -0.85 3.74 -17.46
C ARG A 429 -0.87 4.23 -16.02
N VAL A 430 -1.38 5.45 -15.79
CA VAL A 430 -1.56 6.00 -14.45
C VAL A 430 -2.53 5.15 -13.64
N ILE A 431 -3.68 4.73 -14.21
CA ILE A 431 -4.63 3.85 -13.51
C ILE A 431 -3.97 2.53 -13.12
N ILE A 432 -3.25 1.88 -14.04
CA ILE A 432 -2.58 0.60 -13.76
C ILE A 432 -1.56 0.76 -12.63
N ILE A 433 -0.66 1.75 -12.72
CA ILE A 433 0.34 2.00 -11.66
C ILE A 433 -0.34 2.27 -10.32
N MET A 434 -1.36 3.13 -10.30
CA MET A 434 -2.07 3.48 -9.07
C MET A 434 -2.80 2.28 -8.45
N MET A 435 -3.44 1.45 -9.27
CA MET A 435 -4.11 0.23 -8.81
C MET A 435 -3.09 -0.77 -8.24
N VAL A 436 -1.93 -0.94 -8.87
CA VAL A 436 -0.87 -1.79 -8.34
C VAL A 436 -0.33 -1.21 -7.03
N ILE A 437 0.06 0.07 -6.97
CA ILE A 437 0.52 0.71 -5.72
C ILE A 437 -0.48 0.49 -4.59
N TYR A 438 -1.76 0.74 -4.84
CA TYR A 438 -2.79 0.60 -3.82
C TYR A 438 -2.99 -0.87 -3.40
N ILE A 439 -3.17 -1.79 -4.35
CA ILE A 439 -3.47 -3.19 -4.04
C ILE A 439 -2.28 -3.91 -3.44
N THR A 440 -1.07 -3.72 -3.96
CA THR A 440 0.09 -4.54 -3.58
C THR A 440 1.09 -3.84 -2.66
N CYS A 441 1.19 -2.50 -2.69
CA CYS A 441 2.12 -1.78 -1.82
C CYS A 441 1.42 -1.31 -0.54
N VAL A 442 0.30 -0.58 -0.67
CA VAL A 442 -0.42 -0.03 0.49
C VAL A 442 -1.11 -1.13 1.29
N ARG A 443 -1.67 -2.13 0.60
CA ARG A 443 -2.37 -3.25 1.25
C ARG A 443 -1.50 -4.50 1.41
N PHE A 444 -0.17 -4.37 1.48
CA PHE A 444 0.77 -5.50 1.57
C PHE A 444 0.47 -6.53 2.68
N GLU A 445 -0.27 -6.12 3.71
CA GLU A 445 -0.73 -6.99 4.80
C GLU A 445 -1.79 -8.04 4.39
N ALA A 446 -2.56 -7.85 3.33
CA ALA A 446 -3.64 -8.78 2.99
C ALA A 446 -3.16 -10.10 2.37
N ASP A 447 -4.06 -11.07 2.26
CA ASP A 447 -3.84 -12.38 1.62
C ASP A 447 -3.25 -12.25 0.19
N TRP A 448 -2.15 -12.97 -0.10
CA TRP A 448 -1.47 -12.93 -1.41
C TRP A 448 -2.42 -13.28 -2.55
N ALA A 449 -3.10 -14.43 -2.44
CA ALA A 449 -4.03 -14.91 -3.47
C ALA A 449 -5.15 -13.89 -3.78
N GLN A 450 -5.67 -13.21 -2.76
CA GLN A 450 -6.72 -12.22 -2.93
C GLN A 450 -6.19 -10.95 -3.60
N GLN A 451 -5.01 -10.46 -3.21
CA GLN A 451 -4.45 -9.24 -3.79
C GLN A 451 -4.10 -9.40 -5.26
N TYR A 452 -3.34 -10.43 -5.62
CA TYR A 452 -2.89 -10.61 -7.00
C TYR A 452 -4.05 -10.97 -7.93
N SER A 453 -5.07 -11.69 -7.44
CA SER A 453 -6.29 -11.91 -8.22
C SER A 453 -7.07 -10.61 -8.45
N ASN A 454 -7.11 -9.70 -7.46
CA ASN A 454 -7.68 -8.37 -7.63
C ASN A 454 -6.90 -7.51 -8.63
N VAL A 455 -5.56 -7.60 -8.66
CA VAL A 455 -4.74 -6.93 -9.67
C VAL A 455 -5.09 -7.42 -11.07
N VAL A 456 -5.12 -8.75 -11.28
CA VAL A 456 -5.46 -9.32 -12.59
C VAL A 456 -6.86 -8.89 -13.04
N ARG A 457 -7.86 -8.95 -12.15
CA ARG A 457 -9.22 -8.47 -12.47
C ARG A 457 -9.25 -6.98 -12.78
N ALA A 458 -8.51 -6.15 -12.04
CA ALA A 458 -8.40 -4.73 -12.31
C ALA A 458 -7.77 -4.47 -13.70
N LEU A 459 -6.72 -5.21 -14.08
CA LEU A 459 -6.10 -5.11 -15.40
C LEU A 459 -7.09 -5.47 -16.51
N VAL A 460 -7.92 -6.50 -16.32
CA VAL A 460 -8.98 -6.88 -17.27
C VAL A 460 -10.02 -5.76 -17.39
N ILE A 461 -10.48 -5.19 -16.28
CA ILE A 461 -11.43 -4.05 -16.29
C ILE A 461 -10.82 -2.86 -17.04
N ILE A 462 -9.57 -2.50 -16.74
CA ILE A 462 -8.88 -1.39 -17.40
C ILE A 462 -8.70 -1.66 -18.89
N TYR A 463 -8.43 -2.90 -19.29
CA TYR A 463 -8.37 -3.29 -20.69
C TYR A 463 -9.70 -3.03 -21.40
N PHE A 464 -10.83 -3.45 -20.83
CA PHE A 464 -12.15 -3.16 -21.39
C PHE A 464 -12.46 -1.66 -21.43
N LEU A 465 -12.20 -0.92 -20.35
CA LEU A 465 -12.36 0.54 -20.33
C LEU A 465 -11.52 1.20 -21.43
N ASN A 466 -10.31 0.70 -21.66
CA ASN A 466 -9.44 1.19 -22.72
C ASN A 466 -10.03 0.94 -24.11
N LEU A 467 -10.69 -0.19 -24.35
CA LEU A 467 -11.37 -0.43 -25.63
C LEU A 467 -12.49 0.59 -25.90
N PHE A 468 -13.26 0.98 -24.88
CA PHE A 468 -14.39 1.90 -25.02
C PHE A 468 -14.00 3.38 -25.03
N LEU A 469 -12.97 3.76 -24.25
CA LEU A 469 -12.60 5.16 -24.02
C LEU A 469 -11.42 5.66 -24.87
N ARG A 470 -10.73 4.76 -25.57
CA ARG A 470 -9.63 5.12 -26.47
C ARG A 470 -10.10 6.09 -27.55
N LYS A 471 -9.39 7.22 -27.64
CA LYS A 471 -9.59 8.16 -28.75
C LYS A 471 -9.05 7.49 -30.02
N LYS A 472 -9.90 7.28 -31.04
CA LYS A 472 -9.42 6.90 -32.38
C LYS A 472 -8.56 8.06 -32.89
N VAL A 473 -7.24 7.91 -32.84
CA VAL A 473 -6.32 8.86 -33.44
C VAL A 473 -6.55 8.80 -34.95
N LYS A 474 -7.18 9.83 -35.54
CA LYS A 474 -7.15 10.00 -36.99
C LYS A 474 -5.68 10.19 -37.36
N LYS A 475 -5.15 9.27 -38.18
CA LYS A 475 -3.73 9.10 -38.50
C LYS A 475 -3.13 10.25 -39.35
N SER A 476 -3.69 11.45 -39.30
CA SER A 476 -3.53 12.49 -40.31
C SER A 476 -3.00 13.83 -39.78
N ASN A 477 -2.35 13.88 -38.61
CA ASN A 477 -1.73 15.13 -38.14
C ASN A 477 -0.19 15.00 -38.10
N PRO A 478 0.53 15.41 -39.16
CA PRO A 478 1.99 15.31 -39.26
C PRO A 478 2.75 16.09 -38.17
N TYR A 479 2.07 16.97 -37.41
CA TYR A 479 2.67 17.71 -36.29
C TYR A 479 3.17 16.85 -35.12
N TYR A 480 2.74 15.59 -34.98
CA TYR A 480 3.22 14.73 -33.91
C TYR A 480 4.55 14.01 -34.20
N GLU A 481 4.98 13.96 -35.46
CA GLU A 481 6.29 13.38 -35.81
C GLU A 481 7.43 14.36 -35.47
N ASN A 482 7.24 15.66 -35.69
CA ASN A 482 8.30 16.66 -35.49
C ASN A 482 8.64 16.97 -34.02
N LEU A 483 7.79 16.62 -33.06
CA LEU A 483 8.06 16.83 -31.62
C LEU A 483 8.90 15.72 -30.98
N VAL A 484 9.19 14.65 -31.71
CA VAL A 484 10.03 13.54 -31.23
C VAL A 484 11.48 13.68 -31.69
N ASP A 485 11.76 14.43 -32.76
CA ASP A 485 13.10 14.59 -33.33
C ASP A 485 13.91 15.79 -32.78
N ASP A 486 13.31 16.68 -31.99
CA ASP A 486 13.99 17.87 -31.42
C ASP A 486 14.62 17.66 -30.02
N LYS A 487 15.05 16.43 -29.69
CA LYS A 487 15.81 16.12 -28.46
C LYS A 487 16.86 15.06 -28.71
#